data_AF-A0A5N6Q298-F1
#
_entry.id   AF-A0A5N6Q298-F1
#
_cell.length_a   1.000
_cell.length_b   1.000
_cell.length_c   1.000
_cell.angle_alpha   90.00
_cell.angle_beta   90.00
_cell.angle_gamma   90.00
#
_symmetry.space_group_name_H-M   'P 1'
#
loop_
_entity.id
_entity.type
_entity.pdbx_description
1 polymer ?
#
loop_
_entity_poly.entity_id
_entity_poly.type
_entity_poly.pdbx_seq_one_letter_code
_entity_poly.pdbx_strand_id
1 'polypeptide(L)'
;MNLLTLNIRGVGDLMKANWVKNIKTAYGVQFISIQETKKQEISNLCISKLWGRSIFSYEGEYVNLVNIYAPNDPIMRRRLWDQLLQHRNLMNGLWVLMGDFNDVRCSEERYNSEFVESNAKAFNDFIINMDLHEYQLGGAKFTYVSSRGDKQSKLDRFLVCKKFLNNWPNATSIALAREYSDHRPVLLSSIFNDFGPVPFKAYNSWLIIPGLLDHMRNECLKFNFSGHADLALATKLRWLKHGIKFWMAGEKVKREGQYKEFKKRIEDLEILAESRLLVQEELDIRISMPSPWKAICKNSRDLTMAGVDICKAIIGVPGRGTDILFWFDNWVGEEPLRNRFPELFLIEMSKGCSIFDRVQVNNGLISLKFQWSSDALTVLEQQQVVMLSNLIEPMQFSFGKDKWRWNIGNDGFRESGCENCPFFKMDEDNERVGDCTTPNFSGVISVMDPARSWAARWLRIGKFVPGCYTLAVSEVLSEDLQSLCEEERVQYKAPKRV
;
A
#
# COMPACT_ATOMS: atom_id res chain seq x y z
N MET A 1 22.54 16.23 5.02
CA MET A 1 21.45 16.20 4.03
C MET A 1 21.29 14.80 3.44
N ASN A 2 20.11 14.22 3.62
CA ASN A 2 19.71 12.91 3.15
C ASN A 2 18.63 13.07 2.09
N LEU A 3 18.92 12.59 0.88
CA LEU A 3 18.05 12.65 -0.29
C LEU A 3 17.66 11.23 -0.67
N LEU A 4 16.39 10.99 -0.95
CA LEU A 4 15.88 9.69 -1.39
C LEU A 4 15.34 9.80 -2.80
N THR A 5 15.63 8.84 -3.67
CA THR A 5 14.94 8.68 -4.96
C THR A 5 14.33 7.29 -5.07
N LEU A 6 13.11 7.23 -5.62
CA LEU A 6 12.36 5.99 -5.77
C LEU A 6 11.38 6.05 -6.94
N ASN A 7 11.55 5.17 -7.92
CA ASN A 7 10.50 4.82 -8.84
C ASN A 7 9.51 3.89 -8.12
N ILE A 8 8.29 4.38 -7.89
CA ILE A 8 7.32 3.72 -7.00
C ILE A 8 6.31 2.83 -7.74
N ARG A 9 6.29 2.87 -9.09
CA ARG A 9 5.30 2.17 -9.93
C ARG A 9 3.86 2.35 -9.46
N GLY A 10 3.45 3.60 -9.26
CA GLY A 10 2.10 3.99 -8.85
C GLY A 10 1.98 4.23 -7.34
N VAL A 11 1.44 5.40 -6.96
CA VAL A 11 1.27 5.84 -5.55
C VAL A 11 -0.10 5.49 -4.95
N GLY A 12 -0.94 4.71 -5.64
CA GLY A 12 -2.33 4.47 -5.23
C GLY A 12 -2.51 3.62 -3.96
N ASP A 13 -1.47 2.90 -3.53
CA ASP A 13 -1.52 1.95 -2.42
C ASP A 13 -1.07 2.58 -1.08
N LEU A 14 -1.89 2.44 -0.04
CA LEU A 14 -1.59 2.90 1.32
C LEU A 14 -0.34 2.21 1.90
N MET A 15 -0.05 0.97 1.53
CA MET A 15 1.14 0.24 1.96
C MET A 15 2.41 0.88 1.39
N LYS A 16 2.39 1.30 0.12
CA LYS A 16 3.49 2.05 -0.50
C LYS A 16 3.72 3.38 0.20
N ALA A 17 2.66 4.10 0.56
CA ALA A 17 2.79 5.35 1.31
C ALA A 17 3.44 5.14 2.69
N ASN A 18 3.04 4.08 3.41
CA ASN A 18 3.65 3.73 4.69
C ASN A 18 5.11 3.29 4.53
N TRP A 19 5.43 2.53 3.49
CA TRP A 19 6.81 2.14 3.16
C TRP A 19 7.71 3.35 2.97
N VAL A 20 7.31 4.32 2.13
CA VAL A 20 8.05 5.57 1.92
C VAL A 20 8.19 6.36 3.22
N LYS A 21 7.12 6.46 4.03
CA LYS A 21 7.15 7.15 5.32
C LYS A 21 8.11 6.50 6.32
N ASN A 22 8.18 5.17 6.33
CA ASN A 22 9.10 4.42 7.18
C ASN A 22 10.56 4.65 6.76
N ILE A 23 10.87 4.62 5.46
CA ILE A 23 12.20 4.97 4.96
C ILE A 23 12.56 6.40 5.34
N LYS A 24 11.65 7.36 5.08
CA LYS A 24 11.85 8.76 5.44
C LYS A 24 12.23 8.91 6.91
N THR A 25 11.47 8.24 7.79
CA THR A 25 11.65 8.33 9.25
C THR A 25 12.93 7.63 9.70
N ALA A 26 13.23 6.44 9.18
CA ALA A 26 14.39 5.66 9.57
C ALA A 26 15.72 6.32 9.17
N TYR A 27 15.76 6.94 7.98
CA TYR A 27 16.97 7.54 7.43
C TYR A 27 16.99 9.07 7.55
N GLY A 28 16.00 9.68 8.22
CA GLY A 28 15.91 11.13 8.39
C GLY A 28 15.95 11.89 7.06
N VAL A 29 15.23 11.42 6.05
CA VAL A 29 15.27 11.97 4.68
C VAL A 29 14.62 13.35 4.64
N GLN A 30 15.35 14.34 4.10
CA GLN A 30 14.85 15.72 3.95
C GLN A 30 14.12 15.93 2.62
N PHE A 31 14.62 15.38 1.52
CA PHE A 31 13.98 15.46 0.21
C PHE A 31 13.77 14.09 -0.39
N ILE A 32 12.60 13.90 -1.01
CA ILE A 32 12.23 12.64 -1.66
C ILE A 32 11.93 12.94 -3.12
N SER A 33 12.44 12.13 -4.01
CA SER A 33 12.19 12.15 -5.44
C SER A 33 11.37 10.90 -5.77
N ILE A 34 10.19 11.07 -6.35
CA ILE A 34 9.29 9.95 -6.70
C ILE A 34 9.06 9.95 -8.21
N GLN A 35 9.28 8.79 -8.83
CA GLN A 35 9.01 8.55 -10.25
C GLN A 35 7.84 7.57 -10.44
N GLU A 36 7.25 7.56 -11.64
CA GLU A 36 6.08 6.77 -12.00
C GLU A 36 4.95 6.81 -10.97
N THR A 37 4.46 8.00 -10.60
CA THR A 37 3.33 8.11 -9.66
C THR A 37 2.03 7.50 -10.21
N LYS A 38 1.92 7.34 -11.53
CA LYS A 38 0.71 6.88 -12.26
C LYS A 38 -0.54 7.69 -11.89
N LYS A 39 -0.36 8.97 -11.58
CA LYS A 39 -1.43 9.94 -11.30
C LYS A 39 -1.26 11.15 -12.21
N GLN A 40 -2.34 11.56 -12.88
CA GLN A 40 -2.38 12.76 -13.73
C GLN A 40 -2.21 14.04 -12.90
N GLU A 41 -2.82 14.08 -11.71
CA GLU A 41 -2.66 15.17 -10.75
C GLU A 41 -2.31 14.62 -9.36
N ILE A 42 -1.38 15.30 -8.68
CA ILE A 42 -0.97 14.96 -7.32
C ILE A 42 -1.62 15.97 -6.37
N SER A 43 -2.61 15.54 -5.58
CA SER A 43 -3.24 16.41 -4.58
C SER A 43 -2.32 16.63 -3.36
N ASN A 44 -2.48 17.78 -2.69
CA ASN A 44 -1.79 18.09 -1.42
C ASN A 44 -2.00 17.02 -0.34
N LEU A 45 -3.13 16.30 -0.38
CA LEU A 45 -3.41 15.18 0.52
C LEU A 45 -2.51 13.96 0.23
N CYS A 46 -2.13 13.72 -1.04
CA CYS A 46 -1.19 12.67 -1.41
C CYS A 46 0.25 13.02 -1.00
N ILE A 47 0.64 14.28 -1.19
CA ILE A 47 1.96 14.80 -0.76
C ILE A 47 2.09 14.74 0.77
N SER A 48 1.06 15.16 1.53
CA SER A 48 1.12 15.15 2.99
C SER A 48 1.24 13.75 3.60
N LYS A 49 0.71 12.71 2.93
CA LYS A 49 0.91 11.30 3.31
C LYS A 49 2.36 10.84 3.16
N LEU A 50 3.09 11.41 2.20
CA LEU A 50 4.47 11.05 1.87
C LEU A 50 5.49 11.93 2.60
N TRP A 51 5.21 13.22 2.76
CA TRP A 51 6.24 14.23 3.08
C TRP A 51 6.17 14.85 4.48
N GLY A 52 5.12 14.67 5.29
CA GLY A 52 5.07 15.26 6.64
C GLY A 52 5.22 16.79 6.68
N ARG A 53 4.99 17.40 7.85
CA ARG A 53 5.03 18.87 8.02
C ARG A 53 6.42 19.31 8.49
N SER A 54 7.33 19.62 7.57
CA SER A 54 8.60 20.25 7.92
C SER A 54 8.81 21.47 7.05
N ILE A 55 8.96 22.62 7.69
CA ILE A 55 9.30 23.89 7.05
C ILE A 55 10.82 23.98 7.09
N PHE A 56 11.46 24.10 5.93
CA PHE A 56 12.90 24.30 5.83
C PHE A 56 13.17 25.75 5.46
N SER A 57 13.90 26.47 6.31
CA SER A 57 14.64 27.68 5.91
C SER A 57 16.12 27.31 5.91
N TYR A 58 16.85 27.77 4.88
CA TYR A 58 18.30 27.65 4.82
C TYR A 58 18.87 28.97 4.31
N GLU A 59 19.82 29.52 5.05
CA GLU A 59 20.72 30.56 4.57
C GLU A 59 21.90 29.85 3.87
N GLY A 60 22.04 30.03 2.54
CA GLY A 60 23.17 29.50 1.77
C GLY A 60 22.95 29.44 0.26
N GLU A 61 23.89 28.81 -0.45
CA GLU A 61 23.88 28.69 -1.92
C GLU A 61 22.67 27.88 -2.45
N TYR A 62 22.13 28.29 -3.60
CA TYR A 62 21.03 27.60 -4.27
C TYR A 62 21.42 26.17 -4.68
N VAL A 63 20.54 25.20 -4.42
CA VAL A 63 20.67 23.80 -4.85
C VAL A 63 19.53 23.47 -5.81
N ASN A 64 19.86 23.19 -7.06
CA ASN A 64 18.98 22.70 -8.11
C ASN A 64 18.83 21.18 -7.98
N LEU A 65 17.69 20.74 -7.45
CA LEU A 65 17.31 19.33 -7.36
C LEU A 65 16.45 18.95 -8.57
N VAL A 66 16.90 17.97 -9.35
CA VAL A 66 16.18 17.49 -10.54
C VAL A 66 15.73 16.06 -10.32
N ASN A 67 14.41 15.85 -10.27
CA ASN A 67 13.78 14.53 -10.28
C ASN A 67 13.65 14.04 -11.72
N ILE A 68 14.37 12.96 -12.07
CA ILE A 68 14.39 12.42 -13.44
C ILE A 68 13.57 11.14 -13.51
N TYR A 69 12.67 11.08 -14.48
CA TYR A 69 12.08 9.86 -15.00
C TYR A 69 12.28 9.86 -16.51
N ALA A 70 13.40 9.30 -16.95
CA ALA A 70 13.79 9.35 -18.35
C ALA A 70 12.92 8.40 -19.20
N PRO A 71 12.58 8.76 -20.44
CA PRO A 71 11.84 7.87 -21.34
C PRO A 71 12.52 6.52 -21.56
N ASN A 72 11.74 5.48 -21.87
CA ASN A 72 12.32 4.21 -22.33
C ASN A 72 12.89 4.31 -23.75
N ASP A 73 12.32 5.20 -24.58
CA ASP A 73 12.79 5.44 -25.95
C ASP A 73 14.14 6.18 -25.95
N PRO A 74 15.20 5.63 -26.59
CA PRO A 74 16.54 6.23 -26.58
C PRO A 74 16.61 7.60 -27.24
N ILE A 75 15.78 7.88 -28.26
CA ILE A 75 15.78 9.17 -28.97
C ILE A 75 15.18 10.23 -28.06
N MET A 76 14.06 9.93 -27.40
CA MET A 76 13.43 10.81 -26.43
C MET A 76 14.34 11.06 -25.21
N ARG A 77 15.10 10.05 -24.75
CA ARG A 77 16.11 10.25 -23.70
C ARG A 77 17.20 11.21 -24.11
N ARG A 78 17.76 11.08 -25.31
CA ARG A 78 18.80 12.00 -25.81
C ARG A 78 18.30 13.44 -25.86
N ARG A 79 17.06 13.64 -26.31
CA ARG A 79 16.43 14.98 -26.26
C ARG A 79 16.30 15.51 -24.85
N LEU A 80 15.97 14.67 -23.86
CA LEU A 80 15.95 15.06 -22.45
C LEU A 80 17.35 15.47 -21.95
N TRP A 81 18.40 14.75 -22.33
CA TRP A 81 19.79 15.10 -22.00
C TRP A 81 20.17 16.49 -22.53
N ASP A 82 19.84 16.77 -23.79
CA ASP A 82 20.11 18.07 -24.42
C ASP A 82 19.34 19.21 -23.72
N GLN A 83 18.07 18.97 -23.38
CA GLN A 83 17.24 19.94 -22.66
C GLN A 83 17.81 20.24 -21.26
N LEU A 84 18.22 19.21 -20.51
CA LEU A 84 18.81 19.40 -19.19
C LEU A 84 20.14 20.18 -19.26
N LEU A 85 20.95 19.93 -20.29
CA LEU A 85 22.18 20.69 -20.53
C LEU A 85 21.91 22.17 -20.81
N GLN A 86 20.87 22.49 -21.59
CA GLN A 86 20.46 23.87 -21.81
C GLN A 86 20.06 24.56 -20.50
N HIS A 87 19.24 23.90 -19.67
CA HIS A 87 18.83 24.46 -18.38
C HIS A 87 20.00 24.64 -17.40
N ARG A 88 20.97 23.72 -17.42
CA ARG A 88 22.20 23.83 -16.62
C ARG A 88 23.00 25.08 -16.93
N ASN A 89 23.04 25.49 -18.19
CA ASN A 89 23.76 26.69 -18.61
C ASN A 89 23.02 28.01 -18.27
N LEU A 90 21.74 27.93 -17.89
CA LEU A 90 20.91 29.10 -17.59
C LEU A 90 20.80 29.40 -16.08
N MET A 91 21.00 28.41 -15.21
CA MET A 91 20.79 28.55 -13.77
C MET A 91 22.06 28.31 -12.96
N ASN A 92 22.33 29.24 -12.05
CA ASN A 92 23.43 29.14 -11.10
C ASN A 92 23.07 28.21 -9.92
N GLY A 93 24.09 27.72 -9.22
CA GLY A 93 23.93 26.92 -8.00
C GLY A 93 24.50 25.50 -8.12
N LEU A 94 24.34 24.73 -7.06
CA LEU A 94 24.72 23.32 -7.00
C LEU A 94 23.68 22.48 -7.72
N TRP A 95 24.09 21.48 -8.48
CA TRP A 95 23.19 20.59 -9.20
C TRP A 95 23.24 19.18 -8.64
N VAL A 96 22.05 18.61 -8.40
CA VAL A 96 21.84 17.21 -8.02
C VAL A 96 20.72 16.65 -8.88
N LEU A 97 21.07 15.73 -9.77
CA LEU A 97 20.12 14.97 -10.58
C LEU A 97 19.91 13.62 -9.90
N MET A 98 18.66 13.24 -9.69
CA MET A 98 18.30 11.99 -9.03
C MET A 98 17.05 11.39 -9.64
N GLY A 99 17.02 10.07 -9.80
CA GLY A 99 15.87 9.44 -10.41
C GLY A 99 16.21 8.20 -11.20
N ASP A 100 15.24 7.80 -12.02
CA ASP A 100 15.32 6.69 -12.95
C ASP A 100 15.76 7.22 -14.32
N PHE A 101 17.01 6.91 -14.69
CA PHE A 101 17.61 7.35 -15.94
C PHE A 101 17.29 6.41 -17.11
N ASN A 102 16.69 5.25 -16.84
CA ASN A 102 16.42 4.18 -17.81
C ASN A 102 17.63 3.79 -18.69
N ASP A 103 18.86 4.09 -18.26
CA ASP A 103 20.09 3.82 -18.98
C ASP A 103 21.20 3.32 -18.06
N VAL A 104 22.16 2.61 -18.64
CA VAL A 104 23.34 2.04 -17.96
C VAL A 104 24.61 2.66 -18.53
N ARG A 105 25.66 2.77 -17.71
CA ARG A 105 26.94 3.37 -18.10
C ARG A 105 27.92 2.35 -18.67
N CYS A 106 27.82 1.10 -18.25
CA CYS A 106 28.68 0.00 -18.71
C CYS A 106 27.92 -1.34 -18.71
N SER A 107 28.54 -2.37 -19.29
CA SER A 107 27.98 -3.72 -19.40
C SER A 107 27.71 -4.37 -18.04
N GLU A 108 28.54 -4.09 -17.04
CA GLU A 108 28.47 -4.71 -15.71
C GLU A 108 27.24 -4.25 -14.92
N GLU A 109 26.61 -3.15 -15.35
CA GLU A 109 25.38 -2.62 -14.77
C GLU A 109 24.11 -3.29 -15.33
N ARG A 110 24.29 -4.30 -16.20
CA ARG A 110 23.26 -5.21 -16.69
C ARG A 110 23.55 -6.62 -16.21
N TYR A 111 22.49 -7.32 -15.82
CA TYR A 111 22.53 -8.76 -15.62
C TYR A 111 21.43 -9.40 -16.46
N ASN A 112 21.81 -10.41 -17.26
CA ASN A 112 20.91 -11.19 -18.11
C ASN A 112 19.99 -10.33 -19.01
N SER A 113 20.48 -9.16 -19.42
CA SER A 113 19.79 -8.19 -20.27
C SER A 113 20.75 -7.63 -21.31
N GLU A 114 20.20 -7.18 -22.44
CA GLU A 114 20.98 -6.64 -23.54
C GLU A 114 21.65 -5.32 -23.15
N PHE A 115 22.94 -5.21 -23.48
CA PHE A 115 23.71 -3.97 -23.35
C PHE A 115 23.88 -3.32 -24.72
N VAL A 116 23.50 -2.05 -24.83
CA VAL A 116 23.60 -1.27 -26.06
C VAL A 116 24.64 -0.17 -25.87
N GLU A 117 25.84 -0.39 -26.43
CA GLU A 117 27.01 0.49 -26.24
C GLU A 117 26.74 1.94 -26.68
N SER A 118 26.01 2.15 -27.78
CA SER A 118 25.69 3.49 -28.27
C SER A 118 24.82 4.30 -27.31
N ASN A 119 23.94 3.64 -26.54
CA ASN A 119 23.12 4.29 -25.53
C ASN A 119 23.96 4.63 -24.29
N ALA A 120 24.78 3.67 -23.83
CA ALA A 120 25.70 3.90 -22.73
C ALA A 120 26.69 5.03 -23.04
N LYS A 121 27.20 5.10 -24.27
CA LYS A 121 28.04 6.20 -24.73
C LYS A 121 27.32 7.54 -24.66
N ALA A 122 26.12 7.65 -25.24
CA ALA A 122 25.34 8.88 -25.19
C ALA A 122 25.05 9.34 -23.75
N PHE A 123 24.77 8.39 -22.85
CA PHE A 123 24.53 8.69 -21.44
C PHE A 123 25.80 9.15 -20.72
N ASN A 124 26.95 8.50 -20.94
CA ASN A 124 28.23 8.94 -20.39
C ASN A 124 28.67 10.30 -20.95
N ASP A 125 28.47 10.55 -22.24
CA ASP A 125 28.75 11.85 -22.87
C ASP A 125 27.90 12.95 -22.22
N PHE A 126 26.62 12.69 -21.93
CA PHE A 126 25.76 13.60 -21.16
C PHE A 126 26.32 13.90 -19.76
N ILE A 127 26.71 12.87 -19.00
CA ILE A 127 27.29 13.03 -17.66
C ILE A 127 28.55 13.90 -17.71
N ILE A 128 29.42 13.66 -18.68
CA ILE A 128 30.67 14.43 -18.88
C ILE A 128 30.35 15.88 -19.26
N ASN A 129 29.46 16.10 -20.23
CA ASN A 129 29.11 17.44 -20.72
C ASN A 129 28.45 18.30 -19.63
N MET A 130 27.71 17.67 -18.72
CA MET A 130 27.11 18.32 -17.55
C MET A 130 28.09 18.50 -16.37
N ASP A 131 29.34 18.03 -16.47
CA ASP A 131 30.33 17.98 -15.38
C ASP A 131 29.76 17.35 -14.11
N LEU A 132 29.10 16.20 -14.30
CA LEU A 132 28.46 15.44 -13.23
C LEU A 132 29.33 14.28 -12.78
N HIS A 133 29.25 14.00 -11.49
CA HIS A 133 29.93 12.91 -10.82
C HIS A 133 28.91 12.01 -10.15
N GLU A 134 29.17 10.71 -10.19
CA GLU A 134 28.37 9.69 -9.52
C GLU A 134 29.09 9.25 -8.24
N TYR A 135 28.36 9.17 -7.13
CA TYR A 135 28.86 8.49 -5.94
C TYR A 135 28.83 6.98 -6.15
N GLN A 136 29.84 6.28 -5.65
CA GLN A 136 29.81 4.82 -5.67
C GLN A 136 28.54 4.31 -4.96
N LEU A 137 27.78 3.46 -5.65
CA LEU A 137 26.59 2.84 -5.10
C LEU A 137 27.00 1.71 -4.16
N GLY A 138 26.64 1.84 -2.88
CA GLY A 138 26.72 0.79 -1.88
C GLY A 138 25.37 0.09 -1.67
N GLY A 139 25.36 -0.97 -0.87
CA GLY A 139 24.18 -1.81 -0.67
C GLY A 139 24.05 -2.84 -1.79
N ALA A 140 22.98 -2.76 -2.57
CA ALA A 140 22.72 -3.64 -3.72
C ALA A 140 23.44 -3.16 -5.00
N LYS A 141 23.83 -4.11 -5.86
CA LYS A 141 24.51 -3.80 -7.13
C LYS A 141 23.58 -3.21 -8.19
N PHE A 142 22.35 -3.71 -8.24
CA PHE A 142 21.34 -3.30 -9.21
C PHE A 142 20.20 -2.58 -8.50
N THR A 143 19.53 -1.65 -9.21
CA THR A 143 18.41 -0.89 -8.65
C THR A 143 17.06 -1.32 -9.20
N TYR A 144 17.05 -1.99 -10.36
CA TYR A 144 15.85 -2.48 -11.03
C TYR A 144 15.91 -3.99 -11.23
N VAL A 145 14.77 -4.65 -11.11
CA VAL A 145 14.57 -6.08 -11.39
C VAL A 145 13.37 -6.25 -12.34
N SER A 146 13.50 -7.10 -13.36
CA SER A 146 12.39 -7.42 -14.27
C SER A 146 11.22 -8.07 -13.54
N SER A 147 10.02 -8.01 -14.10
CA SER A 147 8.84 -8.68 -13.53
C SER A 147 9.01 -10.21 -13.38
N ARG A 148 9.87 -10.82 -14.20
CA ARG A 148 10.22 -12.25 -14.11
C ARG A 148 11.36 -12.54 -13.10
N GLY A 149 12.03 -11.51 -12.60
CA GLY A 149 13.11 -11.63 -11.62
C GLY A 149 14.45 -12.10 -12.17
N ASP A 150 14.53 -12.34 -13.48
CA ASP A 150 15.65 -12.94 -14.20
C ASP A 150 16.62 -11.92 -14.78
N LYS A 151 16.19 -10.66 -14.96
CA LYS A 151 17.02 -9.55 -15.45
C LYS A 151 17.13 -8.48 -14.40
N GLN A 152 18.32 -7.90 -14.25
CA GLN A 152 18.56 -6.82 -13.31
C GLN A 152 19.38 -5.72 -13.97
N SER A 153 19.17 -4.48 -13.54
CA SER A 153 19.89 -3.33 -14.08
C SER A 153 20.06 -2.23 -13.04
N LYS A 154 21.15 -1.46 -13.13
CA LYS A 154 21.33 -0.24 -12.34
C LYS A 154 20.84 0.97 -13.14
N LEU A 155 19.61 1.39 -12.88
CA LEU A 155 18.93 2.47 -13.62
C LEU A 155 18.76 3.75 -12.78
N ASP A 156 18.69 3.60 -11.45
CA ASP A 156 18.40 4.67 -10.51
C ASP A 156 19.69 5.21 -9.89
N ARG A 157 19.89 6.53 -9.93
CA ARG A 157 21.19 7.14 -9.57
C ARG A 157 21.06 8.51 -8.92
N PHE A 158 22.15 8.92 -8.27
CA PHE A 158 22.44 10.32 -7.97
C PHE A 158 23.65 10.77 -8.80
N LEU A 159 23.48 11.85 -9.55
CA LEU A 159 24.53 12.53 -10.29
C LEU A 159 24.64 13.96 -9.75
N VAL A 160 25.83 14.36 -9.32
CA VAL A 160 26.05 15.65 -8.66
C VAL A 160 27.12 16.46 -9.36
N CYS A 161 26.99 17.78 -9.38
CA CYS A 161 28.06 18.63 -9.90
C CYS A 161 29.32 18.53 -9.01
N LYS A 162 30.48 18.83 -9.60
CA LYS A 162 31.78 18.82 -8.90
C LYS A 162 31.80 19.63 -7.61
N LYS A 163 31.16 20.81 -7.61
CA LYS A 163 31.09 21.67 -6.42
C LYS A 163 30.32 21.01 -5.27
N PHE A 164 29.24 20.28 -5.58
CA PHE A 164 28.51 19.51 -4.58
C PHE A 164 29.36 18.36 -4.03
N LEU A 165 30.07 17.62 -4.90
CA LEU A 165 30.98 16.56 -4.50
C LEU A 165 32.08 17.08 -3.56
N ASN A 166 32.65 18.25 -3.85
CA ASN A 166 33.68 18.87 -3.01
C ASN A 166 33.15 19.30 -1.64
N ASN A 167 31.88 19.72 -1.55
CA ASN A 167 31.26 20.10 -0.28
C ASN A 167 30.91 18.88 0.58
N TRP A 168 30.60 17.73 -0.04
CA TRP A 168 30.24 16.48 0.66
C TRP A 168 31.01 15.26 0.12
N PRO A 169 32.35 15.24 0.21
CA PRO A 169 33.17 14.20 -0.42
C PRO A 169 32.92 12.81 0.19
N ASN A 170 32.48 12.77 1.45
CA ASN A 170 32.20 11.55 2.20
C ASN A 170 30.72 11.12 2.11
N ALA A 171 29.90 11.78 1.28
CA ALA A 171 28.53 11.32 1.08
C ALA A 171 28.52 9.94 0.39
N THR A 172 27.55 9.13 0.76
CA THR A 172 27.40 7.76 0.25
C THR A 172 26.06 7.60 -0.44
N SER A 173 26.06 7.00 -1.63
CA SER A 173 24.84 6.52 -2.28
C SER A 173 24.61 5.06 -1.90
N ILE A 174 23.41 4.71 -1.44
CA ILE A 174 23.09 3.37 -0.95
C ILE A 174 21.77 2.92 -1.58
N ALA A 175 21.78 1.80 -2.28
CA ALA A 175 20.56 1.11 -2.72
C ALA A 175 19.95 0.34 -1.54
N LEU A 176 18.76 0.74 -1.11
CA LEU A 176 18.03 0.15 0.00
C LEU A 176 17.29 -1.13 -0.42
N ALA A 177 16.75 -1.85 0.56
CA ALA A 177 15.93 -3.02 0.32
C ALA A 177 14.66 -2.66 -0.47
N ARG A 178 14.36 -3.49 -1.47
CA ARG A 178 13.14 -3.43 -2.29
C ARG A 178 11.97 -4.02 -1.50
N GLU A 179 10.80 -3.38 -1.50
CA GLU A 179 9.58 -3.96 -0.89
C GLU A 179 8.39 -3.92 -1.85
N TYR A 180 7.90 -2.73 -2.22
CA TYR A 180 6.65 -2.56 -2.97
C TYR A 180 6.83 -2.03 -4.40
N SER A 181 8.06 -2.00 -4.90
CA SER A 181 8.40 -1.62 -6.27
C SER A 181 9.32 -2.68 -6.89
N ASP A 182 9.40 -2.69 -8.21
CA ASP A 182 10.45 -3.39 -8.96
C ASP A 182 11.77 -2.58 -8.98
N HIS A 183 11.73 -1.34 -8.51
CA HIS A 183 12.91 -0.52 -8.21
C HIS A 183 13.24 -0.49 -6.71
N ARG A 184 14.53 -0.41 -6.41
CA ARG A 184 15.08 -0.16 -5.06
C ARG A 184 15.11 1.34 -4.79
N PRO A 185 14.71 1.79 -3.59
CA PRO A 185 14.96 3.16 -3.18
C PRO A 185 16.47 3.41 -3.10
N VAL A 186 16.95 4.51 -3.65
CA VAL A 186 18.36 4.92 -3.54
C VAL A 186 18.45 6.12 -2.61
N LEU A 187 19.31 6.03 -1.60
CA LEU A 187 19.54 7.06 -0.61
C LEU A 187 20.91 7.70 -0.84
N LEU A 188 20.98 9.02 -0.97
CA LEU A 188 22.22 9.77 -0.82
C LEU A 188 22.27 10.33 0.60
N SER A 189 23.21 9.85 1.41
CA SER A 189 23.41 10.29 2.79
C SER A 189 24.73 11.05 2.89
N SER A 190 24.68 12.31 3.34
CA SER A 190 25.89 13.10 3.68
C SER A 190 26.22 13.09 5.16
N ILE A 191 25.48 12.31 5.97
CA ILE A 191 25.70 12.20 7.41
C ILE A 191 26.01 10.73 7.75
N PHE A 192 27.12 10.51 8.45
CA PHE A 192 27.39 9.28 9.18
C PHE A 192 26.47 9.28 10.41
N ASN A 193 25.26 8.75 10.27
CA ASN A 193 24.26 8.83 11.33
C ASN A 193 24.42 7.67 12.32
N ASP A 194 25.18 7.91 13.39
CA ASP A 194 24.76 7.46 14.72
C ASP A 194 23.95 8.60 15.34
N PHE A 195 22.62 8.46 15.35
CA PHE A 195 21.71 9.45 15.95
C PHE A 195 21.76 9.47 17.49
N GLY A 196 22.73 8.78 18.08
CA GLY A 196 22.73 8.46 19.50
C GLY A 196 21.57 7.54 19.87
N PRO A 197 21.41 7.24 21.16
CA PRO A 197 20.36 6.35 21.62
C PRO A 197 18.96 6.91 21.30
N VAL A 198 18.16 6.17 20.53
CA VAL A 198 16.76 6.53 20.23
C VAL A 198 16.02 6.89 21.54
N PRO A 199 15.44 8.09 21.65
CA PRO A 199 14.73 8.50 22.84
C PRO A 199 13.56 7.56 23.08
N PHE A 200 13.39 7.12 24.34
CA PHE A 200 12.26 6.27 24.70
C PHE A 200 10.98 7.09 24.61
N LYS A 201 10.06 6.63 23.76
CA LYS A 201 8.69 7.15 23.64
C LYS A 201 7.75 6.05 24.09
N ALA A 202 6.98 6.31 25.14
CA ALA A 202 5.86 5.47 25.51
C ALA A 202 4.64 5.89 24.66
N TYR A 203 4.01 4.93 23.98
CA TYR A 203 2.83 5.19 23.17
C TYR A 203 1.60 4.69 23.92
N ASN A 204 0.51 5.47 23.91
CA ASN A 204 -0.74 5.08 24.56
C ASN A 204 -1.28 3.75 24.02
N SER A 205 -1.02 3.43 22.76
CA SER A 205 -1.39 2.15 22.15
C SER A 205 -0.73 0.94 22.81
N TRP A 206 0.39 1.11 23.52
CA TRP A 206 1.03 0.01 24.25
C TRP A 206 0.20 -0.46 25.43
N LEU A 207 -0.58 0.42 26.05
CA LEU A 207 -1.47 0.08 27.17
C LEU A 207 -2.60 -0.87 26.77
N ILE A 208 -2.85 -1.00 25.46
CA ILE A 208 -3.85 -1.90 24.89
C ILE A 208 -3.27 -3.31 24.68
N ILE A 209 -1.94 -3.49 24.74
CA ILE A 209 -1.30 -4.79 24.53
C ILE A 209 -1.57 -5.66 25.77
N PRO A 210 -2.21 -6.84 25.62
CA PRO A 210 -2.52 -7.72 26.74
C PRO A 210 -1.28 -8.07 27.55
N GLY A 211 -1.38 -7.96 28.88
CA GLY A 211 -0.32 -8.30 29.83
C GLY A 211 0.72 -7.20 30.11
N LEU A 212 0.75 -6.10 29.36
CA LEU A 212 1.70 -5.01 29.65
C LEU A 212 1.41 -4.35 31.00
N LEU A 213 0.14 -4.08 31.31
CA LEU A 213 -0.25 -3.43 32.57
C LEU A 213 0.10 -4.29 33.79
N ASP A 214 -0.11 -5.60 33.70
CA ASP A 214 0.25 -6.53 34.77
C ASP A 214 1.77 -6.62 34.92
N HIS A 215 2.52 -6.64 33.81
CA HIS A 215 3.98 -6.56 33.83
C HIS A 215 4.46 -5.27 34.49
N MET A 216 3.89 -4.12 34.14
CA MET A 216 4.22 -2.82 34.76
C MET A 216 3.94 -2.82 36.26
N ARG A 217 2.80 -3.37 36.69
CA ARG A 217 2.46 -3.50 38.11
C ARG A 217 3.47 -4.39 38.85
N ASN A 218 3.84 -5.52 38.27
CA ASN A 218 4.83 -6.43 38.84
C ASN A 218 6.22 -5.79 38.92
N GLU A 219 6.64 -5.04 37.91
CA GLU A 219 7.91 -4.29 37.93
C GLU A 219 7.92 -3.18 38.99
N CYS A 220 6.78 -2.52 39.22
CA CYS A 220 6.61 -1.57 40.31
C CYS A 220 6.78 -2.22 41.69
N LEU A 221 6.27 -3.44 41.88
CA LEU A 221 6.33 -4.18 43.15
C LEU A 221 7.74 -4.71 43.44
N LYS A 222 8.51 -5.06 42.41
CA LYS A 222 9.90 -5.52 42.52
C LYS A 222 10.88 -4.37 42.81
N PHE A 223 10.51 -3.14 42.53
CA PHE A 223 11.39 -2.00 42.69
C PHE A 223 11.65 -1.71 44.17
N ASN A 224 12.92 -1.73 44.56
CA ASN A 224 13.38 -1.27 45.86
C ASN A 224 14.45 -0.18 45.69
N PHE A 225 14.45 0.83 46.55
CA PHE A 225 15.38 1.95 46.47
C PHE A 225 15.85 2.38 47.85
N SER A 226 17.17 2.58 47.99
CA SER A 226 17.82 3.16 49.15
C SER A 226 18.60 4.40 48.71
N GLY A 227 18.24 5.57 49.23
CA GLY A 227 18.85 6.84 48.88
C GLY A 227 17.93 8.02 49.22
N HIS A 228 18.31 9.23 48.81
CA HIS A 228 17.51 10.42 49.04
C HIS A 228 16.17 10.37 48.27
N ALA A 229 15.10 10.85 48.92
CA ALA A 229 13.73 10.74 48.42
C ALA A 229 13.50 11.51 47.11
N ASP A 230 14.27 12.58 46.87
CA ASP A 230 14.27 13.38 45.63
C ASP A 230 14.72 12.57 44.40
N LEU A 231 15.58 11.56 44.59
CA LEU A 231 16.04 10.64 43.54
C LEU A 231 15.13 9.42 43.35
N ALA A 232 14.25 9.12 44.31
CA ALA A 232 13.46 7.89 44.31
C ALA A 232 12.52 7.80 43.10
N LEU A 233 11.79 8.88 42.78
CA LEU A 233 10.84 8.90 41.67
C LEU A 233 11.54 8.77 40.31
N ALA A 234 12.60 9.54 40.08
CA ALA A 234 13.36 9.49 38.82
C ALA A 234 13.98 8.10 38.59
N THR A 235 14.48 7.47 39.66
CA THR A 235 15.05 6.12 39.62
C THR A 235 13.97 5.07 39.35
N LYS A 236 12.79 5.20 39.98
CA LYS A 236 11.64 4.31 39.75
C LYS A 236 11.11 4.41 38.31
N LEU A 237 10.98 5.62 37.76
CA LEU A 237 10.58 5.82 36.37
C LEU A 237 11.61 5.26 35.38
N ARG A 238 12.90 5.38 35.68
CA ARG A 238 13.97 4.78 34.88
C ARG A 238 13.89 3.25 34.92
N TRP A 239 13.69 2.66 36.10
CA TRP A 239 13.47 1.21 36.28
C TRP A 239 12.29 0.71 35.44
N LEU A 240 11.13 1.35 35.57
CA LEU A 240 9.93 1.01 34.79
C LEU A 240 10.16 1.14 33.28
N LYS A 241 10.84 2.20 32.84
CA LYS A 241 11.22 2.38 31.43
C LYS A 241 12.03 1.19 30.91
N HIS A 242 13.00 0.68 31.67
CA HIS A 242 13.78 -0.49 31.27
C HIS A 242 12.93 -1.76 31.21
N GLY A 243 12.09 -2.00 32.24
CA GLY A 243 11.17 -3.13 32.26
C GLY A 243 10.19 -3.14 31.09
N ILE A 244 9.61 -1.99 30.76
CA ILE A 244 8.71 -1.83 29.60
C ILE A 244 9.48 -2.02 28.29
N LYS A 245 10.68 -1.42 28.14
CA LYS A 245 11.51 -1.60 26.93
C LYS A 245 11.82 -3.08 26.68
N PHE A 246 12.24 -3.80 27.71
CA PHE A 246 12.58 -5.21 27.61
C PHE A 246 11.37 -6.05 27.19
N TRP A 247 10.24 -5.86 27.85
CA TRP A 247 9.00 -6.57 27.53
C TRP A 247 8.52 -6.29 26.10
N MET A 248 8.50 -5.01 25.70
CA MET A 248 8.11 -4.58 24.36
C MET A 248 9.03 -5.13 23.28
N ALA A 249 10.34 -5.27 23.55
CA ALA A 249 11.28 -5.90 22.62
C ALA A 249 10.93 -7.38 22.41
N GLY A 250 10.66 -8.13 23.50
CA GLY A 250 10.22 -9.52 23.41
C GLY A 250 8.89 -9.68 22.65
N GLU A 251 7.92 -8.82 22.91
CA GLU A 251 6.62 -8.86 22.26
C GLU A 251 6.68 -8.46 20.78
N LYS A 252 7.62 -7.58 20.42
CA LYS A 252 7.92 -7.26 19.02
C LYS A 252 8.56 -8.45 18.30
N VAL A 253 9.46 -9.19 18.94
CA VAL A 253 10.03 -10.42 18.38
C VAL A 253 8.96 -11.50 18.20
N LYS A 254 8.02 -11.66 19.13
CA LYS A 254 6.91 -12.61 18.96
C LYS A 254 5.99 -12.25 17.80
N ARG A 255 5.60 -10.98 17.68
CA ARG A 255 4.68 -10.50 16.62
C ARG A 255 5.32 -10.41 15.24
N GLU A 256 6.54 -9.91 15.18
CA GLU A 256 7.24 -9.64 13.91
C GLU A 256 8.30 -10.70 13.57
N GLY A 257 8.58 -11.66 14.46
CA GLY A 257 9.68 -12.61 14.30
C GLY A 257 9.57 -13.43 13.02
N GLN A 258 8.39 -14.01 12.77
CA GLN A 258 8.11 -14.73 11.53
C GLN A 258 8.27 -13.80 10.31
N TYR A 259 7.68 -12.60 10.35
CA TYR A 259 7.80 -11.63 9.26
C TYR A 259 9.26 -11.23 8.99
N LYS A 260 10.06 -11.02 10.03
CA LYS A 260 11.49 -10.68 9.93
C LYS A 260 12.33 -11.84 9.40
N GLU A 261 12.04 -13.06 9.83
CA GLU A 261 12.71 -14.26 9.34
C GLU A 261 12.41 -14.48 7.85
N PHE A 262 11.14 -14.36 7.44
CA PHE A 262 10.76 -14.38 6.03
C PHE A 262 11.39 -13.23 5.24
N LYS A 263 11.39 -12.01 5.78
CA LYS A 263 12.02 -10.85 5.15
C LYS A 263 13.52 -11.07 4.95
N LYS A 264 14.22 -11.56 5.97
CA LYS A 264 15.64 -11.90 5.91
C LYS A 264 15.91 -12.97 4.84
N ARG A 265 15.08 -14.01 4.78
CA ARG A 265 15.19 -15.06 3.76
C ARG A 265 15.01 -14.52 2.34
N ILE A 266 14.14 -13.52 2.15
CA ILE A 266 14.01 -12.82 0.86
C ILE A 266 15.25 -11.96 0.59
N GLU A 267 15.77 -11.23 1.58
CA GLU A 267 17.01 -10.44 1.44
C GLU A 267 18.20 -11.33 1.03
N ASP A 268 18.33 -12.51 1.63
CA ASP A 268 19.36 -13.50 1.29
C ASP A 268 19.19 -14.01 -0.16
N LEU A 269 17.96 -14.26 -0.59
CA LEU A 269 17.65 -14.63 -1.98
C LEU A 269 17.92 -13.50 -2.98
N GLU A 270 17.70 -12.25 -2.59
CA GLU A 270 18.02 -11.09 -3.42
C GLU A 270 19.54 -10.96 -3.62
N ILE A 271 20.35 -11.21 -2.59
CA ILE A 271 21.81 -11.24 -2.71
C ILE A 271 22.26 -12.38 -3.65
N LEU A 272 21.68 -13.57 -3.49
CA LEU A 272 21.98 -14.71 -4.38
C LEU A 272 21.63 -14.41 -5.84
N ALA A 273 20.48 -13.75 -6.07
CA ALA A 273 20.02 -13.37 -7.40
C ALA A 273 20.94 -12.38 -8.12
N GLU A 274 21.79 -11.63 -7.41
CA GLU A 274 22.79 -10.75 -8.04
C GLU A 274 23.96 -11.54 -8.64
N SER A 275 24.14 -12.81 -8.25
CA SER A 275 25.29 -13.64 -8.67
C SER A 275 24.90 -14.79 -9.58
N ARG A 276 23.68 -15.31 -9.47
CA ARG A 276 23.18 -16.44 -10.27
C ARG A 276 21.67 -16.38 -10.45
N LEU A 277 21.17 -17.17 -11.41
CA LEU A 277 19.74 -17.43 -11.51
C LEU A 277 19.26 -18.23 -10.28
N LEU A 278 18.08 -17.87 -9.78
CA LEU A 278 17.40 -18.58 -8.71
C LEU A 278 16.69 -19.82 -9.29
N VAL A 279 16.68 -20.92 -8.53
CA VAL A 279 15.91 -22.12 -8.91
C VAL A 279 14.41 -21.93 -8.63
N GLN A 280 13.55 -22.77 -9.20
CA GLN A 280 12.10 -22.59 -9.10
C GLN A 280 11.60 -22.48 -7.65
N GLU A 281 12.11 -23.32 -6.74
CA GLU A 281 11.75 -23.27 -5.32
C GLU A 281 12.13 -21.93 -4.66
N GLU A 282 13.28 -21.36 -5.04
CA GLU A 282 13.75 -20.06 -4.56
C GLU A 282 12.92 -18.91 -5.13
N LEU A 283 12.50 -19.01 -6.40
CA LEU A 283 11.58 -18.07 -7.03
C LEU A 283 10.21 -18.09 -6.36
N ASP A 284 9.69 -19.27 -6.03
CA ASP A 284 8.41 -19.43 -5.36
C ASP A 284 8.44 -18.77 -3.96
N ILE A 285 9.54 -18.94 -3.21
CA ILE A 285 9.76 -18.27 -1.92
C ILE A 285 9.92 -16.75 -2.11
N ARG A 286 10.63 -16.30 -3.15
CA ARG A 286 10.81 -14.87 -3.47
C ARG A 286 9.48 -14.19 -3.80
N ILE A 287 8.54 -14.92 -4.40
CA ILE A 287 7.21 -14.43 -4.77
C ILE A 287 6.22 -14.56 -3.60
N SER A 288 6.47 -15.42 -2.60
CA SER A 288 5.51 -15.78 -1.54
C SER A 288 5.31 -14.74 -0.42
N MET A 289 5.57 -13.45 -0.64
CA MET A 289 5.41 -12.44 0.40
C MET A 289 4.00 -12.51 1.03
N PRO A 290 3.86 -12.69 2.36
CA PRO A 290 2.57 -12.65 3.02
C PRO A 290 2.06 -11.20 3.02
N SER A 291 1.27 -10.85 2.00
CA SER A 291 0.38 -9.70 2.07
C SER A 291 -0.94 -10.15 2.70
N PRO A 292 -1.59 -9.34 3.55
CA PRO A 292 -2.96 -9.63 4.02
C PRO A 292 -3.90 -10.03 2.88
N TRP A 293 -3.78 -9.38 1.71
CA TRP A 293 -4.53 -9.72 0.51
C TRP A 293 -4.15 -11.07 -0.10
N LYS A 294 -2.87 -11.43 -0.07
CA LYS A 294 -2.41 -12.73 -0.57
C LYS A 294 -2.84 -13.86 0.36
N ALA A 295 -2.93 -13.62 1.67
CA ALA A 295 -3.51 -14.55 2.63
C ALA A 295 -5.03 -14.71 2.43
N ILE A 296 -5.76 -13.61 2.20
CA ILE A 296 -7.20 -13.64 1.86
C ILE A 296 -7.43 -14.41 0.56
N CYS A 297 -6.69 -14.12 -0.50
CA CYS A 297 -6.78 -14.85 -1.77
C CYS A 297 -6.35 -16.32 -1.66
N LYS A 298 -5.38 -16.64 -0.79
CA LYS A 298 -4.96 -18.04 -0.53
C LYS A 298 -6.06 -18.85 0.15
N ASN A 299 -6.86 -18.21 0.99
CA ASN A 299 -8.06 -18.80 1.60
C ASN A 299 -9.30 -18.70 0.71
N SER A 300 -9.17 -18.26 -0.55
CA SER A 300 -10.31 -18.17 -1.48
C SER A 300 -10.99 -19.52 -1.66
N ARG A 301 -10.25 -20.63 -1.64
CA ARG A 301 -10.86 -21.98 -1.73
C ARG A 301 -11.73 -22.30 -0.51
N ASP A 302 -11.22 -22.02 0.69
CA ASP A 302 -11.95 -22.28 1.93
C ASP A 302 -13.21 -21.39 2.03
N LEU A 303 -13.10 -20.14 1.55
CA LEU A 303 -14.23 -19.21 1.47
C LEU A 303 -15.25 -19.64 0.42
N THR A 304 -14.82 -20.10 -0.77
CA THR A 304 -15.72 -20.68 -1.77
C THR A 304 -16.41 -21.93 -1.25
N MET A 305 -15.71 -22.80 -0.50
CA MET A 305 -16.30 -23.97 0.17
C MET A 305 -17.33 -23.58 1.23
N ALA A 306 -17.17 -22.41 1.87
CA ALA A 306 -18.13 -21.83 2.79
C ALA A 306 -19.24 -21.00 2.08
N GLY A 307 -19.36 -21.08 0.76
CA GLY A 307 -20.38 -20.36 -0.03
C GLY A 307 -20.05 -18.89 -0.32
N VAL A 308 -18.84 -18.42 0.02
CA VAL A 308 -18.39 -17.04 -0.15
C VAL A 308 -17.37 -16.95 -1.29
N ASP A 309 -17.83 -16.60 -2.49
CA ASP A 309 -16.95 -16.26 -3.60
C ASP A 309 -16.57 -14.77 -3.52
N ILE A 310 -15.36 -14.48 -3.04
CA ILE A 310 -14.85 -13.11 -2.88
C ILE A 310 -14.90 -12.31 -4.20
N CYS A 311 -14.67 -12.97 -5.34
CA CYS A 311 -14.66 -12.31 -6.65
C CYS A 311 -16.07 -11.90 -7.09
N LYS A 312 -17.10 -12.62 -6.62
CA LYS A 312 -18.52 -12.25 -6.81
C LYS A 312 -19.05 -11.34 -5.70
N ALA A 313 -18.41 -11.37 -4.54
CA ALA A 313 -18.82 -10.60 -3.38
C ALA A 313 -18.52 -9.11 -3.49
N ILE A 314 -17.55 -8.72 -4.32
CA ILE A 314 -17.11 -7.34 -4.44
C ILE A 314 -17.48 -6.83 -5.83
N ILE A 315 -18.43 -5.90 -5.89
CA ILE A 315 -18.88 -5.27 -7.13
C ILE A 315 -18.47 -3.81 -7.17
N GLY A 316 -17.81 -3.41 -8.24
CA GLY A 316 -17.51 -2.01 -8.55
C GLY A 316 -18.80 -1.27 -8.89
N VAL A 317 -19.03 -0.13 -8.25
CA VAL A 317 -20.10 0.80 -8.58
C VAL A 317 -19.44 1.99 -9.28
N PRO A 318 -19.58 2.09 -10.62
CA PRO A 318 -18.89 3.12 -11.40
C PRO A 318 -19.32 4.53 -11.01
N GLY A 319 -18.35 5.34 -10.62
CA GLY A 319 -18.45 6.80 -10.59
C GLY A 319 -17.82 7.36 -11.86
N ARG A 320 -16.71 8.08 -11.68
CA ARG A 320 -15.86 8.57 -12.79
C ARG A 320 -15.20 7.47 -13.60
N GLY A 321 -15.16 6.23 -13.12
CA GLY A 321 -14.62 5.06 -13.82
C GLY A 321 -13.08 4.99 -13.85
N THR A 322 -12.39 5.72 -12.98
CA THR A 322 -10.92 5.82 -13.00
C THR A 322 -10.21 4.69 -12.25
N ASP A 323 -10.89 4.04 -11.30
CA ASP A 323 -10.29 3.05 -10.40
C ASP A 323 -10.78 1.63 -10.71
N ILE A 324 -11.92 1.47 -11.38
CA ILE A 324 -12.46 0.17 -11.79
C ILE A 324 -11.93 -0.21 -13.18
N LEU A 325 -11.33 -1.40 -13.29
CA LEU A 325 -10.80 -1.99 -14.51
C LEU A 325 -11.94 -2.57 -15.35
N PHE A 326 -12.05 -2.08 -16.60
CA PHE A 326 -13.14 -2.43 -17.51
C PHE A 326 -13.29 -3.94 -17.71
N TRP A 327 -12.18 -4.65 -17.97
CA TRP A 327 -12.21 -6.08 -18.26
C TRP A 327 -12.09 -6.98 -17.02
N PHE A 328 -11.45 -6.48 -15.96
CA PHE A 328 -10.98 -7.33 -14.87
C PHE A 328 -11.87 -7.34 -13.65
N ASP A 329 -12.54 -6.23 -13.38
CA ASP A 329 -13.38 -6.06 -12.21
C ASP A 329 -14.83 -6.43 -12.53
N ASN A 330 -15.56 -6.87 -11.51
CA ASN A 330 -17.01 -7.10 -11.64
C ASN A 330 -17.74 -5.79 -11.36
N TRP A 331 -18.24 -5.13 -12.40
CA TRP A 331 -18.94 -3.84 -12.25
C TRP A 331 -20.21 -3.74 -13.11
N VAL A 332 -20.42 -4.70 -14.01
CA VAL A 332 -21.60 -4.82 -14.84
C VAL A 332 -21.88 -6.30 -15.10
N GLY A 333 -23.10 -6.74 -14.78
CA GLY A 333 -23.48 -8.15 -14.84
C GLY A 333 -23.00 -8.97 -13.62
N GLU A 334 -22.94 -10.28 -13.79
CA GLU A 334 -22.66 -11.23 -12.70
C GLU A 334 -21.18 -11.65 -12.61
N GLU A 335 -20.39 -11.36 -13.64
CA GLU A 335 -18.98 -11.74 -13.73
C GLU A 335 -18.15 -10.73 -14.55
N PRO A 336 -16.81 -10.70 -14.41
CA PRO A 336 -15.95 -9.81 -15.18
C PRO A 336 -16.14 -9.94 -16.70
N LEU A 337 -16.12 -8.81 -17.39
CA LEU A 337 -16.37 -8.73 -18.84
C LEU A 337 -15.42 -9.61 -19.67
N ARG A 338 -14.18 -9.84 -19.22
CA ARG A 338 -13.22 -10.71 -19.93
C ARG A 338 -13.69 -12.17 -20.05
N ASN A 339 -14.52 -12.63 -19.11
CA ASN A 339 -15.05 -13.99 -19.12
C ASN A 339 -16.25 -14.08 -20.06
N ARG A 340 -17.10 -13.04 -20.05
CA ARG A 340 -18.34 -12.97 -20.83
C ARG A 340 -18.10 -12.64 -22.31
N PHE A 341 -17.07 -11.86 -22.61
CA PHE A 341 -16.70 -11.42 -23.96
C PHE A 341 -15.23 -11.73 -24.27
N PRO A 342 -14.85 -13.03 -24.30
CA PRO A 342 -13.45 -13.45 -24.41
C PRO A 342 -12.81 -13.03 -25.75
N GLU A 343 -13.57 -13.02 -26.84
CA GLU A 343 -13.05 -12.65 -28.17
C GLU A 343 -12.68 -11.16 -28.22
N LEU A 344 -13.55 -10.29 -27.69
CA LEU A 344 -13.22 -8.87 -27.55
C LEU A 344 -12.02 -8.63 -26.64
N PHE A 345 -11.93 -9.38 -25.54
CA PHE A 345 -10.79 -9.26 -24.63
C PHE A 345 -9.47 -9.68 -25.30
N LEU A 346 -9.48 -10.68 -26.16
CA LEU A 346 -8.28 -11.13 -26.90
C LEU A 346 -7.74 -10.01 -27.78
N ILE A 347 -8.62 -9.37 -28.55
CA ILE A 347 -8.24 -8.32 -29.51
C ILE A 347 -8.00 -6.95 -28.87
N GLU A 348 -8.43 -6.71 -27.63
CA GLU A 348 -8.13 -5.48 -26.90
C GLU A 348 -6.62 -5.34 -26.65
N MET A 349 -6.06 -4.21 -27.10
CA MET A 349 -4.66 -3.85 -26.94
C MET A 349 -4.32 -3.44 -25.51
N SER A 350 -5.23 -2.74 -24.82
CA SER A 350 -5.04 -2.30 -23.44
C SER A 350 -6.01 -3.02 -22.51
N LYS A 351 -5.72 -4.29 -22.23
CA LYS A 351 -6.53 -5.16 -21.35
C LYS A 351 -6.72 -4.60 -19.94
N GLY A 352 -5.76 -3.82 -19.42
CA GLY A 352 -5.81 -3.17 -18.11
C GLY A 352 -6.46 -1.78 -18.11
N CYS A 353 -7.25 -1.44 -19.12
CA CYS A 353 -7.96 -0.16 -19.21
C CYS A 353 -9.02 -0.02 -18.11
N SER A 354 -9.24 1.21 -17.63
CA SER A 354 -10.33 1.51 -16.70
C SER A 354 -11.64 1.75 -17.46
N ILE A 355 -12.76 1.83 -16.73
CA ILE A 355 -14.05 2.24 -17.31
C ILE A 355 -13.94 3.58 -18.01
N PHE A 356 -13.27 4.56 -17.40
CA PHE A 356 -13.05 5.90 -17.97
C PHE A 356 -12.34 5.86 -19.34
N ASP A 357 -11.42 4.91 -19.53
CA ASP A 357 -10.69 4.77 -20.80
C ASP A 357 -11.55 4.20 -21.93
N ARG A 358 -12.68 3.54 -21.60
CA ARG A 358 -13.51 2.79 -22.55
C ARG A 358 -14.94 3.29 -22.65
N VAL A 359 -15.45 3.99 -21.65
CA VAL A 359 -16.84 4.46 -21.57
C VAL A 359 -16.85 5.97 -21.54
N GLN A 360 -17.42 6.58 -22.57
CA GLN A 360 -17.67 8.02 -22.64
C GLN A 360 -19.15 8.30 -22.47
N VAL A 361 -19.50 9.18 -21.54
CA VAL A 361 -20.89 9.56 -21.27
C VAL A 361 -21.09 11.01 -21.71
N ASN A 362 -21.87 11.22 -22.77
CA ASN A 362 -22.18 12.54 -23.32
C ASN A 362 -23.69 12.77 -23.28
N ASN A 363 -24.17 13.74 -22.50
CA ASN A 363 -25.61 14.06 -22.36
C ASN A 363 -26.49 12.84 -22.02
N GLY A 364 -25.96 11.89 -21.24
CA GLY A 364 -26.65 10.64 -20.88
C GLY A 364 -26.52 9.52 -21.92
N LEU A 365 -25.95 9.78 -23.10
CA LEU A 365 -25.66 8.76 -24.10
C LEU A 365 -24.29 8.14 -23.83
N ILE A 366 -24.23 6.81 -23.81
CA ILE A 366 -23.00 6.04 -23.58
C ILE A 366 -22.37 5.68 -24.93
N SER A 367 -21.08 5.97 -25.08
CA SER A 367 -20.26 5.57 -26.22
C SER A 367 -19.07 4.76 -25.75
N LEU A 368 -18.84 3.61 -26.39
CA LEU A 368 -17.71 2.73 -26.09
C LEU A 368 -16.55 3.03 -27.04
N LYS A 369 -15.37 3.29 -26.49
CA LYS A 369 -14.14 3.58 -27.22
C LYS A 369 -13.12 2.48 -27.03
N PHE A 370 -13.04 1.55 -27.98
CA PHE A 370 -12.11 0.43 -27.90
C PHE A 370 -10.79 0.68 -28.64
N GLN A 371 -9.77 -0.10 -28.30
CA GLN A 371 -8.49 -0.14 -28.99
C GLN A 371 -8.20 -1.58 -29.44
N TRP A 372 -8.69 -1.91 -30.63
CA TRP A 372 -8.52 -3.23 -31.21
C TRP A 372 -7.14 -3.40 -31.82
N SER A 373 -6.63 -4.63 -31.77
CA SER A 373 -5.42 -5.07 -32.46
C SER A 373 -5.62 -5.29 -33.96
N SER A 374 -6.89 -5.34 -34.41
CA SER A 374 -7.29 -5.50 -35.80
C SER A 374 -8.21 -4.34 -36.23
N ASP A 375 -8.03 -3.87 -37.47
CA ASP A 375 -8.86 -2.81 -38.07
C ASP A 375 -10.24 -3.33 -38.51
N ALA A 376 -10.39 -4.65 -38.68
CA ALA A 376 -11.64 -5.29 -39.04
C ALA A 376 -12.04 -6.35 -38.00
N LEU A 377 -13.25 -6.22 -37.49
CA LEU A 377 -13.84 -7.17 -36.54
C LEU A 377 -14.49 -8.34 -37.28
N THR A 378 -14.31 -9.55 -36.76
CA THR A 378 -15.04 -10.74 -37.19
C THR A 378 -16.53 -10.63 -36.88
N VAL A 379 -17.36 -11.46 -37.51
CA VAL A 379 -18.82 -11.50 -37.23
C VAL A 379 -19.09 -11.77 -35.75
N LEU A 380 -18.30 -12.64 -35.11
CA LEU A 380 -18.45 -12.99 -33.71
C LEU A 380 -18.06 -11.83 -32.78
N GLU A 381 -16.98 -11.12 -33.09
CA GLU A 381 -16.57 -9.92 -32.35
C GLU A 381 -17.63 -8.81 -32.49
N GLN A 382 -18.16 -8.58 -33.69
CA GLN A 382 -19.23 -7.61 -33.91
C GLN A 382 -20.48 -7.95 -33.08
N GLN A 383 -20.87 -9.22 -33.02
CA GLN A 383 -21.96 -9.69 -32.17
C GLN A 383 -21.67 -9.41 -30.68
N GLN A 384 -20.45 -9.68 -30.20
CA GLN A 384 -20.06 -9.38 -28.82
C GLN A 384 -20.06 -7.88 -28.53
N VAL A 385 -19.67 -7.01 -29.47
CA VAL A 385 -19.72 -5.54 -29.30
C VAL A 385 -21.16 -5.08 -29.11
N VAL A 386 -22.10 -5.62 -29.88
CA VAL A 386 -23.53 -5.30 -29.74
C VAL A 386 -24.06 -5.76 -28.39
N MET A 387 -23.75 -7.00 -27.97
CA MET A 387 -24.16 -7.53 -26.67
C MET A 387 -23.59 -6.71 -25.50
N LEU A 388 -22.32 -6.30 -25.60
CA LEU A 388 -21.65 -5.47 -24.60
C LEU A 388 -22.25 -4.06 -24.53
N SER A 389 -22.56 -3.46 -25.68
CA SER A 389 -23.23 -2.16 -25.75
C SER A 389 -24.60 -2.21 -25.04
N ASN A 390 -25.43 -3.20 -25.38
CA ASN A 390 -26.76 -3.38 -24.76
C ASN A 390 -26.68 -3.64 -23.24
N LEU A 391 -25.60 -4.26 -22.77
CA LEU A 391 -25.38 -4.53 -21.36
C LEU A 391 -25.04 -3.25 -20.57
N ILE A 392 -24.28 -2.33 -21.17
CA ILE A 392 -23.79 -1.11 -20.51
C ILE A 392 -24.75 0.06 -20.70
N GLU A 393 -25.49 0.13 -21.80
CA GLU A 393 -26.45 1.20 -22.12
C GLU A 393 -27.41 1.58 -20.97
N PRO A 394 -27.99 0.66 -20.19
CA PRO A 394 -28.88 1.03 -19.08
C PRO A 394 -28.16 1.54 -17.83
N MET A 395 -26.82 1.53 -17.79
CA MET A 395 -26.08 1.91 -16.59
C MET A 395 -26.06 3.42 -16.36
N GLN A 396 -26.13 3.80 -15.09
CA GLN A 396 -25.96 5.19 -14.66
C GLN A 396 -24.57 5.40 -14.06
N PHE A 397 -23.83 6.34 -14.63
CA PHE A 397 -22.51 6.74 -14.13
C PHE A 397 -22.65 8.04 -13.32
N SER A 398 -21.99 8.11 -12.17
CA SER A 398 -22.01 9.32 -11.33
C SER A 398 -20.72 10.13 -11.48
N PHE A 399 -20.78 11.46 -11.33
CA PHE A 399 -19.58 12.32 -11.34
C PHE A 399 -18.68 12.15 -10.09
N GLY A 400 -19.07 11.30 -9.14
CA GLY A 400 -18.35 10.99 -7.91
C GLY A 400 -17.21 9.98 -8.10
N LYS A 401 -16.47 9.68 -7.04
CA LYS A 401 -15.45 8.62 -7.07
C LYS A 401 -16.10 7.25 -7.24
N ASP A 402 -15.35 6.33 -7.84
CA ASP A 402 -15.73 4.91 -7.89
C ASP A 402 -15.89 4.37 -6.47
N LYS A 403 -16.87 3.48 -6.32
CA LYS A 403 -17.18 2.82 -5.05
C LYS A 403 -17.13 1.32 -5.23
N TRP A 404 -16.97 0.61 -4.13
CA TRP A 404 -17.07 -0.85 -4.10
C TRP A 404 -18.21 -1.22 -3.16
N ARG A 405 -19.11 -2.06 -3.66
CA ARG A 405 -20.25 -2.60 -2.91
C ARG A 405 -19.98 -4.06 -2.63
N TRP A 406 -20.28 -4.47 -1.40
CA TRP A 406 -20.35 -5.87 -1.06
C TRP A 406 -21.71 -6.43 -1.52
N ASN A 407 -21.70 -7.43 -2.39
CA ASN A 407 -22.89 -8.01 -3.03
C ASN A 407 -23.38 -9.29 -2.36
N ILE A 408 -22.70 -9.78 -1.32
CA ILE A 408 -23.22 -10.87 -0.49
C ILE A 408 -24.04 -10.26 0.64
N GLY A 409 -25.37 -10.44 0.59
CA GLY A 409 -26.26 -10.28 1.74
C GLY A 409 -26.75 -8.86 2.02
N ASN A 410 -27.36 -8.17 1.05
CA ASN A 410 -28.12 -6.94 1.35
C ASN A 410 -29.58 -7.18 1.74
N ASP A 411 -30.18 -8.31 1.33
CA ASP A 411 -31.60 -8.58 1.62
C ASP A 411 -31.80 -9.68 2.67
N GLY A 412 -30.80 -10.55 2.89
CA GLY A 412 -30.91 -11.68 3.81
C GLY A 412 -31.23 -11.27 5.27
N PHE A 413 -30.65 -10.20 5.80
CA PHE A 413 -30.99 -9.75 7.16
C PHE A 413 -32.38 -9.11 7.24
N ARG A 414 -32.84 -8.45 6.16
CA ARG A 414 -34.19 -7.87 6.11
C ARG A 414 -35.27 -8.94 5.95
N GLU A 415 -34.96 -10.02 5.24
CA GLU A 415 -35.90 -11.12 4.97
C GLU A 415 -35.84 -12.23 6.04
N SER A 416 -34.67 -12.51 6.61
CA SER A 416 -34.46 -13.62 7.55
C SER A 416 -34.16 -13.16 8.98
N GLY A 417 -34.01 -11.85 9.21
CA GLY A 417 -33.79 -11.30 10.54
C GLY A 417 -32.42 -11.63 11.15
N CYS A 418 -32.34 -11.44 12.47
CA CYS A 418 -31.16 -11.77 13.25
C CYS A 418 -31.22 -13.20 13.79
N GLU A 419 -30.31 -14.08 13.34
CA GLU A 419 -30.18 -15.47 13.83
C GLU A 419 -29.93 -15.56 15.34
N ASN A 420 -29.35 -14.53 15.95
CA ASN A 420 -29.14 -14.48 17.41
C ASN A 420 -30.37 -14.02 18.18
N CYS A 421 -31.37 -13.44 17.51
CA CYS A 421 -32.57 -12.88 18.13
C CYS A 421 -33.85 -13.41 17.49
N PRO A 422 -34.07 -14.74 17.45
CA PRO A 422 -35.25 -15.33 16.81
C PRO A 422 -36.57 -14.91 17.47
N PHE A 423 -36.52 -14.52 18.74
CA PHE A 423 -37.68 -14.07 19.51
C PHE A 423 -38.29 -12.74 19.01
N PHE A 424 -37.55 -11.94 18.24
CA PHE A 424 -38.11 -10.76 17.58
C PHE A 424 -38.93 -11.10 16.33
N LYS A 425 -38.86 -12.34 15.81
CA LYS A 425 -39.62 -12.79 14.62
C LYS A 425 -39.51 -11.84 13.42
N MET A 426 -38.29 -11.35 13.20
CA MET A 426 -37.98 -10.38 12.15
C MET A 426 -38.21 -10.92 10.73
N ASP A 427 -38.28 -12.24 10.58
CA ASP A 427 -38.60 -12.98 9.36
C ASP A 427 -40.10 -13.00 9.03
N GLU A 428 -40.97 -12.81 10.03
CA GLU A 428 -42.43 -12.74 9.86
C GLU A 428 -42.93 -11.30 9.64
N ASP A 429 -42.14 -10.29 10.03
CA ASP A 429 -42.52 -8.88 10.03
C ASP A 429 -41.33 -7.97 9.65
N ASN A 430 -41.32 -7.51 8.39
CA ASN A 430 -40.25 -6.67 7.84
C ASN A 430 -40.16 -5.28 8.50
N GLU A 431 -41.26 -4.75 9.07
CA GLU A 431 -41.22 -3.48 9.81
C GLU A 431 -40.46 -3.64 11.14
N ARG A 432 -40.56 -4.83 11.75
CA ARG A 432 -39.83 -5.20 12.98
C ARG A 432 -38.31 -5.08 12.84
N VAL A 433 -37.77 -5.33 11.65
CA VAL A 433 -36.33 -5.15 11.37
C VAL A 433 -35.94 -3.68 11.55
N GLY A 434 -36.78 -2.75 11.09
CA GLY A 434 -36.57 -1.32 11.29
C GLY A 434 -36.61 -0.93 12.76
N ASP A 435 -37.55 -1.49 13.52
CA ASP A 435 -37.73 -1.19 14.95
C ASP A 435 -36.63 -1.76 15.85
N CYS A 436 -35.98 -2.86 15.41
CA CYS A 436 -34.93 -3.54 16.17
C CYS A 436 -33.51 -3.15 15.74
N THR A 437 -33.35 -2.29 14.73
CA THR A 437 -32.04 -1.88 14.20
C THR A 437 -31.85 -0.37 14.24
N THR A 438 -30.60 0.07 14.16
CA THR A 438 -30.27 1.49 14.14
C THR A 438 -29.04 1.76 13.28
N PRO A 439 -29.02 2.87 12.52
CA PRO A 439 -27.82 3.34 11.84
C PRO A 439 -26.78 3.94 12.80
N ASN A 440 -27.15 4.23 14.05
CA ASN A 440 -26.33 4.93 15.04
C ASN A 440 -25.55 3.94 15.92
N PHE A 441 -24.47 3.40 15.34
CA PHE A 441 -23.54 2.49 16.00
C PHE A 441 -22.08 2.93 15.86
N SER A 442 -21.20 2.39 16.72
CA SER A 442 -19.75 2.64 16.68
C SER A 442 -18.98 1.33 16.66
N GLY A 443 -18.07 1.23 15.69
CA GLY A 443 -17.18 0.09 15.51
C GLY A 443 -17.88 -1.18 15.00
N VAL A 444 -17.13 -2.01 14.28
CA VAL A 444 -17.58 -3.31 13.75
C VAL A 444 -16.50 -4.34 14.02
N ILE A 445 -16.91 -5.56 14.36
CA ILE A 445 -16.05 -6.74 14.45
C ILE A 445 -16.65 -7.88 13.63
N SER A 446 -15.84 -8.51 12.79
CA SER A 446 -16.21 -9.73 12.05
C SER A 446 -15.60 -10.94 12.73
N VAL A 447 -16.44 -11.94 13.03
CA VAL A 447 -16.05 -13.13 13.81
C VAL A 447 -16.44 -14.39 13.04
N MET A 448 -15.43 -15.17 12.62
CA MET A 448 -15.64 -16.43 11.90
C MET A 448 -15.82 -17.63 12.84
N ASP A 449 -15.19 -17.61 14.01
CA ASP A 449 -15.30 -18.66 15.03
C ASP A 449 -15.47 -18.01 16.42
N PRO A 450 -16.72 -17.74 16.84
CA PRO A 450 -17.02 -17.06 18.09
C PRO A 450 -16.56 -17.83 19.34
N ALA A 451 -16.60 -19.17 19.31
CA ALA A 451 -16.22 -20.01 20.44
C ALA A 451 -14.70 -19.95 20.71
N ARG A 452 -13.87 -19.94 19.66
CA ARG A 452 -12.40 -19.91 19.79
C ARG A 452 -11.85 -18.49 19.85
N SER A 453 -12.55 -17.50 19.30
CA SER A 453 -12.09 -16.11 19.27
C SER A 453 -12.02 -15.50 20.67
N TRP A 454 -10.82 -15.08 21.07
CA TRP A 454 -10.63 -14.35 22.33
C TRP A 454 -11.43 -13.04 22.35
N ALA A 455 -11.45 -12.30 21.24
CA ALA A 455 -12.21 -11.05 21.13
C ALA A 455 -13.71 -11.28 21.26
N ALA A 456 -14.24 -12.37 20.67
CA ALA A 456 -15.65 -12.74 20.79
C ALA A 456 -16.02 -13.10 22.24
N ARG A 457 -15.18 -13.87 22.92
CA ARG A 457 -15.38 -14.20 24.35
C ARG A 457 -15.32 -12.96 25.24
N TRP A 458 -14.38 -12.04 24.98
CA TRP A 458 -14.25 -10.78 25.71
C TRP A 458 -15.49 -9.89 25.55
N LEU A 459 -16.00 -9.77 24.32
CA LEU A 459 -17.22 -9.03 23.99
C LEU A 459 -18.50 -9.79 24.39
N ARG A 460 -18.38 -10.97 25.01
CA ARG A 460 -19.48 -11.87 25.41
C ARG A 460 -20.36 -12.36 24.27
N ILE A 461 -19.86 -12.31 23.04
CA ILE A 461 -20.51 -12.84 21.82
C ILE A 461 -19.98 -14.23 21.45
N GLY A 462 -19.23 -14.90 22.33
CA GLY A 462 -18.63 -16.22 22.04
C GLY A 462 -19.63 -17.36 21.85
N LYS A 463 -20.92 -17.13 22.14
CA LYS A 463 -22.02 -18.08 21.89
C LYS A 463 -22.87 -17.70 20.66
N PHE A 464 -22.58 -16.58 20.03
CA PHE A 464 -23.34 -16.09 18.89
C PHE A 464 -22.89 -16.81 17.61
N VAL A 465 -23.69 -16.72 16.55
CA VAL A 465 -23.32 -17.29 15.25
C VAL A 465 -22.11 -16.57 14.62
N PRO A 466 -21.37 -17.17 13.69
CA PRO A 466 -20.38 -16.44 12.89
C PRO A 466 -21.01 -15.25 12.17
N GLY A 467 -20.38 -14.07 12.19
CA GLY A 467 -20.99 -12.88 11.61
C GLY A 467 -20.27 -11.57 11.91
N CYS A 468 -20.88 -10.47 11.46
CA CYS A 468 -20.42 -9.11 11.75
C CYS A 468 -21.28 -8.48 12.86
N TYR A 469 -20.61 -7.91 13.86
CA TYR A 469 -21.23 -7.36 15.06
C TYR A 469 -20.80 -5.91 15.27
N THR A 470 -21.72 -5.07 15.73
CA THR A 470 -21.39 -3.71 16.17
C THR A 470 -20.73 -3.75 17.55
N LEU A 471 -19.77 -2.85 17.82
CA LEU A 471 -19.09 -2.82 19.13
C LEU A 471 -19.89 -2.02 20.17
N ALA A 472 -20.62 -1.01 19.73
CA ALA A 472 -21.55 -0.25 20.55
C ALA A 472 -22.70 0.28 19.69
N VAL A 473 -23.88 0.36 20.29
CA VAL A 473 -25.07 0.98 19.73
C VAL A 473 -25.43 2.16 20.61
N SER A 474 -25.85 3.30 20.04
CA SER A 474 -26.11 4.53 20.80
C SER A 474 -27.58 4.72 21.18
N GLU A 475 -28.49 3.99 20.52
CA GLU A 475 -29.93 4.10 20.69
C GLU A 475 -30.51 2.94 21.52
N VAL A 476 -31.52 3.26 22.32
CA VAL A 476 -32.27 2.29 23.11
C VAL A 476 -33.33 1.61 22.25
N LEU A 477 -33.65 0.35 22.55
CA LEU A 477 -34.83 -0.31 21.99
C LEU A 477 -36.10 0.37 22.52
N SER A 478 -37.20 0.30 21.78
CA SER A 478 -38.51 0.77 22.28
C SER A 478 -38.95 -0.02 23.51
N GLU A 479 -39.81 0.57 24.35
CA GLU A 479 -40.31 -0.06 25.59
C GLU A 479 -41.04 -1.39 25.30
N ASP A 480 -41.75 -1.47 24.17
CA ASP A 480 -42.43 -2.70 23.72
C ASP A 480 -41.43 -3.83 23.43
N LEU A 481 -40.32 -3.53 22.76
CA LEU A 481 -39.27 -4.52 22.44
C LEU A 481 -38.44 -4.90 23.67
N GLN A 482 -38.27 -3.97 24.61
CA GLN A 482 -37.66 -4.27 25.90
C GLN A 482 -38.53 -5.24 26.70
N SER A 483 -39.85 -5.02 26.72
CA SER A 483 -40.81 -5.92 27.38
C SER A 483 -40.78 -7.32 26.76
N LEU A 484 -40.71 -7.41 25.43
CA LEU A 484 -40.56 -8.68 24.73
C LEU A 484 -39.25 -9.42 25.09
N CYS A 485 -38.14 -8.69 25.28
CA CYS A 485 -36.90 -9.30 25.76
C CYS A 485 -37.08 -9.89 27.17
N GLU A 486 -37.81 -9.21 28.05
CA GLU A 486 -38.07 -9.69 29.41
C GLU A 486 -38.96 -10.93 29.44
N GLU A 487 -40.03 -10.95 28.64
CA GLU A 487 -40.92 -12.10 28.47
C GLU A 487 -40.15 -13.36 28.04
N GLU A 488 -39.20 -13.18 27.12
CA GLU A 488 -38.35 -14.24 26.57
C GLU A 488 -37.08 -14.52 27.40
N ARG A 489 -36.99 -13.92 28.60
CA ARG A 489 -35.87 -14.07 29.55
C ARG A 489 -34.51 -13.67 28.96
N VAL A 490 -34.52 -12.78 27.97
CA VAL A 490 -33.33 -12.20 27.37
C VAL A 490 -32.95 -10.93 28.14
N GLN A 491 -31.76 -10.92 28.74
CA GLN A 491 -31.30 -9.76 29.47
C GLN A 491 -30.95 -8.61 28.51
N TYR A 492 -31.88 -7.66 28.34
CA TYR A 492 -31.59 -6.40 27.66
C TYR A 492 -30.62 -5.55 28.50
N LYS A 493 -29.64 -4.93 27.82
CA LYS A 493 -28.72 -3.96 28.42
C LYS A 493 -28.74 -2.70 27.60
N ALA A 494 -29.32 -1.65 28.16
CA ALA A 494 -29.32 -0.34 27.53
C ALA A 494 -27.87 0.12 27.23
N PRO A 495 -27.65 0.78 26.07
CA PRO A 495 -26.40 1.45 25.78
C PRO A 495 -25.89 2.31 26.93
N LYS A 496 -24.59 2.22 27.23
CA LYS A 496 -23.95 3.23 28.07
C LYS A 496 -23.87 4.50 27.22
N ARG A 497 -24.55 5.58 27.64
CA ARG A 497 -24.43 6.90 27.01
C ARG A 497 -22.94 7.20 26.84
N VAL A 498 -22.50 7.39 25.59
CA VAL A 498 -21.13 7.79 25.24
C VAL A 498 -20.98 9.27 25.51
#